data_AF-A0A4S1E966-F1
#
_entry.id   AF-A0A4S1E966-F1
#
_cell.length_a   1.000
_cell.length_b   1.000
_cell.length_c   1.000
_cell.angle_alpha   90.00
_cell.angle_beta   90.00
_cell.angle_gamma   90.00
#
_symmetry.space_group_name_H-M   'P 1'
#
loop_
_entity.id
_entity.type
_entity.pdbx_description
1 polymer ?
#
loop_
_entity_poly.entity_id
_entity_poly.type
_entity_poly.pdbx_seq_one_letter_code
_entity_poly.pdbx_strand_id
1 'polypeptide(L)' 'SLINDVDTDPDSAAIVRAVLALGQQLRLHIVAEGVETQAQANFLIQHQCSALQGHLYAEAMPQEQWREFLLSKPQH' A
#
# COMPACT_ATOMS: atom_id res chain seq x y z
N SER A 1 0.63 -10.74 -8.47
CA SER A 1 0.38 -10.55 -7.02
C SER A 1 -0.82 -9.64 -6.92
N LEU A 2 -1.71 -9.79 -5.94
CA LEU A 2 -3.00 -9.07 -5.93
C LEU A 2 -2.84 -7.54 -6.01
N ILE A 3 -1.77 -6.98 -5.43
CA ILE A 3 -1.47 -5.54 -5.50
C ILE A 3 -0.82 -5.13 -6.83
N ASN A 4 0.02 -5.98 -7.42
CA ASN A 4 0.72 -5.66 -8.67
C ASN A 4 -0.23 -5.37 -9.83
N ASP A 5 -1.36 -6.07 -9.84
CA ASP A 5 -2.32 -6.05 -10.95
C ASP A 5 -3.56 -5.19 -10.62
N VAL A 6 -3.58 -4.49 -9.47
CA VAL A 6 -4.78 -3.85 -8.92
C VAL A 6 -5.31 -2.69 -9.77
N ASP A 7 -4.45 -2.04 -10.55
CA ASP A 7 -4.77 -0.89 -11.41
C ASP A 7 -5.09 -1.29 -12.86
N THR A 8 -4.82 -2.54 -13.25
CA THR A 8 -4.94 -3.01 -14.64
C THR A 8 -5.88 -4.20 -14.81
N ASP A 9 -6.02 -5.06 -13.79
CA ASP A 9 -6.90 -6.23 -13.81
C ASP A 9 -8.19 -5.98 -13.00
N PRO A 10 -9.37 -5.97 -13.65
CA PRO A 10 -10.65 -5.77 -12.99
C PRO A 10 -10.97 -6.80 -11.89
N ASP A 11 -10.51 -8.04 -12.04
CA ASP A 11 -10.80 -9.11 -11.07
C ASP A 11 -9.97 -8.89 -9.78
N SER A 12 -8.67 -8.63 -9.92
CA SER A 12 -7.81 -8.21 -8.81
C SER A 12 -8.36 -6.97 -8.12
N ALA A 13 -8.77 -5.94 -8.89
CA ALA A 13 -9.36 -4.73 -8.35
C ALA A 13 -10.66 -5.01 -7.57
N ALA A 14 -11.51 -5.93 -8.04
CA ALA A 14 -12.75 -6.31 -7.36
C ALA A 14 -12.48 -6.99 -6.02
N ILE A 15 -11.51 -7.91 -5.97
CA ILE A 15 -11.12 -8.61 -4.74
C ILE A 15 -10.54 -7.61 -3.74
N VAL A 16 -9.62 -6.73 -4.16
CA VAL A 16 -9.03 -5.71 -3.27
C VAL A 16 -10.11 -4.78 -2.71
N ARG A 17 -11.04 -4.30 -3.54
CA ARG A 17 -12.17 -3.48 -3.05
C ARG A 17 -13.00 -4.20 -2.00
N ALA A 18 -13.30 -5.49 -2.21
CA ALA A 18 -14.08 -6.27 -1.26
C ALA A 18 -13.34 -6.44 0.08
N VAL A 19 -12.04 -6.72 0.04
CA VAL A 19 -11.21 -6.84 1.24
C VAL A 19 -11.12 -5.52 2.00
N LEU A 20 -10.89 -4.40 1.31
CA LEU A 20 -10.84 -3.07 1.90
C LEU A 20 -12.19 -2.72 2.56
N ALA A 21 -13.30 -2.91 1.85
CA ALA A 21 -14.63 -2.67 2.38
C ALA A 21 -14.92 -3.52 3.63
N LEU A 22 -14.54 -4.80 3.62
CA LEU A 22 -14.68 -5.68 4.78
C LEU A 22 -13.87 -5.17 5.98
N GLY A 23 -12.61 -4.78 5.77
CA GLY A 23 -11.78 -4.20 6.84
C GLY A 23 -12.40 -2.94 7.44
N GLN A 24 -12.94 -2.05 6.60
CA GLN A 24 -13.65 -0.86 7.06
C GLN A 24 -14.86 -1.21 7.95
N GLN A 25 -15.71 -2.16 7.52
CA GLN A 25 -16.87 -2.58 8.30
C GLN A 25 -16.48 -3.20 9.65
N LEU A 26 -15.37 -3.91 9.68
CA LEU A 26 -14.82 -4.52 10.90
C LEU A 26 -13.97 -3.55 11.73
N ARG A 27 -13.78 -2.31 11.28
CA ARG A 27 -12.88 -1.31 11.89
C ARG A 27 -11.44 -1.83 12.05
N LEU A 28 -10.96 -2.57 11.05
CA LEU A 28 -9.58 -3.04 10.99
C LEU A 28 -8.72 -2.08 10.17
N HIS A 29 -7.47 -1.90 10.59
CA HIS A 29 -6.46 -1.21 9.81
C HIS A 29 -5.86 -2.18 8.80
N ILE A 30 -6.06 -1.92 7.51
CA ILE A 30 -5.49 -2.73 6.43
C ILE A 30 -4.21 -2.06 5.92
N VAL A 31 -3.14 -2.86 5.83
CA VAL A 31 -1.89 -2.51 5.16
C VAL A 31 -1.87 -3.21 3.81
N ALA A 32 -1.69 -2.45 2.72
CA ALA A 32 -1.42 -3.03 1.40
C ALA A 32 0.10 -3.12 1.19
N GLU A 33 0.61 -4.34 1.05
CA GLU A 33 2.03 -4.62 0.81
C GLU A 33 2.33 -4.86 -0.67
N GLY A 34 3.51 -4.42 -1.12
CA GLY A 34 3.94 -4.57 -2.51
C GLY A 34 3.51 -3.42 -3.43
N VAL A 35 3.34 -2.21 -2.88
CA VAL A 35 3.03 -1.01 -3.68
C VAL A 35 4.31 -0.49 -4.34
N GLU A 36 4.37 -0.58 -5.67
CA GLU A 36 5.56 -0.22 -6.46
C GLU A 36 5.32 1.00 -7.34
N THR A 37 4.07 1.31 -7.69
CA THR A 37 3.73 2.43 -8.60
C THR A 37 2.73 3.41 -7.98
N GLN A 38 2.78 4.66 -8.45
CA GLN A 38 1.83 5.69 -8.03
C GLN A 38 0.38 5.33 -8.42
N ALA A 39 0.18 4.60 -9.53
CA ALA A 39 -1.15 4.17 -9.96
C ALA A 39 -1.77 3.19 -8.95
N GLN A 40 -1.00 2.21 -8.48
CA GLN A 40 -1.41 1.28 -7.40
C GLN A 40 -1.72 2.04 -6.11
N ALA A 41 -0.85 2.96 -5.69
CA ALA A 41 -1.06 3.77 -4.49
C ALA A 41 -2.35 4.61 -4.58
N ASN A 42 -2.58 5.28 -5.71
CA ASN A 42 -3.76 6.09 -5.93
C ASN A 42 -5.05 5.25 -5.85
N PHE A 43 -5.06 4.06 -6.46
CA PHE A 43 -6.17 3.13 -6.34
C PHE A 43 -6.46 2.78 -4.88
N LEU A 44 -5.43 2.41 -4.12
CA LEU A 44 -5.58 1.97 -2.73
C LEU A 44 -6.01 3.12 -1.80
N ILE A 45 -5.49 4.34 -2.02
CA ILE A 45 -5.89 5.56 -1.29
C ILE A 45 -7.34 5.92 -1.59
N GLN A 46 -7.75 5.90 -2.87
CA GLN A 46 -9.13 6.16 -3.27
C GLN A 46 -10.12 5.18 -2.61
N HIS A 47 -9.67 3.95 -2.36
CA HIS A 47 -10.44 2.93 -1.65
C HIS A 47 -10.17 2.88 -0.13
N GLN A 48 -9.61 3.95 0.44
CA GLN A 48 -9.46 4.16 1.88
C GLN A 48 -8.63 3.07 2.59
N CYS A 49 -7.61 2.53 1.90
CA CYS A 49 -6.61 1.70 2.54
C CYS A 49 -5.88 2.49 3.63
N SER A 50 -5.62 1.87 4.78
CA SER A 50 -5.12 2.57 5.96
C SER A 50 -3.62 2.87 5.90
N ALA A 51 -2.84 1.99 5.29
CA ALA A 51 -1.41 2.15 5.11
C ALA A 51 -0.92 1.39 3.87
N LEU A 52 0.12 1.91 3.26
CA LEU A 52 0.74 1.36 2.05
C LEU A 52 2.21 1.06 2.33
N GLN A 53 2.69 -0.08 1.85
CA GLN A 53 4.08 -0.50 1.95
C GLN A 53 4.57 -1.03 0.61
N GLY A 54 5.75 -0.59 0.19
CA GLY A 54 6.44 -1.15 -0.97
C GLY A 54 7.52 -0.23 -1.50
N HIS A 55 8.17 -0.66 -2.58
CA HIS A 55 9.31 0.04 -3.19
C HIS A 55 9.00 1.45 -3.66
N LEU A 56 7.71 1.79 -3.87
CA LEU A 56 7.31 3.16 -4.14
C LEU A 56 7.76 4.13 -3.03
N TYR A 57 7.74 3.68 -1.77
CA TYR A 57 8.04 4.50 -0.60
C TYR A 57 9.48 4.33 -0.13
N ALA A 58 9.92 3.08 -0.05
CA ALA A 58 11.26 2.73 0.38
C ALA A 58 11.59 1.30 -0.03
N GLU A 59 12.83 1.08 -0.46
CA GLU A 59 13.37 -0.28 -0.55
C GLU A 59 13.65 -0.84 0.84
N ALA A 60 13.71 -2.17 0.94
CA ALA A 60 14.17 -2.82 2.16
C ALA A 60 15.61 -2.41 2.45
N MET A 61 15.88 -1.97 3.68
CA MET A 61 17.18 -1.42 4.06
C MET A 61 17.63 -1.93 5.45
N PRO A 62 18.95 -1.95 5.72
CA PRO A 62 19.50 -2.25 7.04
C PRO A 62 19.01 -1.29 8.12
N GLN A 63 19.11 -1.71 9.39
CA GLN A 63 18.63 -0.96 10.54
C GLN A 63 19.23 0.46 10.62
N GLU A 64 20.53 0.60 10.34
CA GLU A 64 21.22 1.89 10.39
C GLU A 64 20.64 2.87 9.36
N GLN A 65 20.44 2.40 8.13
CA GLN A 65 19.86 3.20 7.05
C GLN A 65 18.39 3.52 7.31
N TRP A 66 17.63 2.57 7.86
CA TRP A 66 16.24 2.80 8.25
C TRP A 66 16.11 3.89 9.31
N ARG A 67 17.04 3.92 10.28
CA ARG A 67 17.06 4.96 11.32
C ARG A 67 17.32 6.33 10.72
N GLU A 68 18.26 6.44 9.79
CA GLU A 68 18.54 7.69 9.07
C GLU A 68 17.33 8.14 8.24
N PHE A 69 16.73 7.20 7.49
CA PHE A 69 15.51 7.42 6.71
C PHE A 69 14.39 8.01 7.58
N LEU A 70 14.07 7.39 8.72
CA LEU A 70 13.05 7.92 9.63
C LEU A 70 13.34 9.33 10.15
N LEU A 71 14.59 9.64 10.47
CA LEU A 71 14.98 10.94 11.02
C LEU A 71 14.97 12.06 9.97
N SER A 72 15.18 11.70 8.70
CA SER A 72 15.17 12.65 7.58
C SER A 72 13.78 13.22 7.24
N LYS A 73 12.70 12.73 7.90
CA LYS A 73 11.30 13.01 7.55
C LYS A 73 11.04 12.74 6.07
N PRO A 74 11.00 11.46 5.67
CA PRO A 74 10.88 11.10 4.27
C PRO A 74 9.61 11.73 3.68
N GLN A 75 9.75 12.36 2.51
CA GLN A 75 8.67 13.09 1.86
C GLN A 75 7.75 12.12 1.14
N HIS A 76 6.79 11.53 1.85
CA HIS A 76 5.61 10.87 1.27
C HIS A 76 4.40 11.01 2.20
#